data_AF-A0A8S9DRB3-F1
#
_entry.id   AF-A0A8S9DRB3-F1
#
_cell.length_a   1.000
_cell.length_b   1.000
_cell.length_c   1.000
_cell.angle_alpha   90.00
_cell.angle_beta   90.00
_cell.angle_gamma   90.00
#
_symmetry.space_group_name_H-M   'P 1'
#
loop_
_entity.id
_entity.type
_entity.pdbx_description
1 polymer ?
#
loop_
_entity_poly.entity_id
_entity_poly.type
_entity_poly.pdbx_seq_one_letter_code
_entity_poly.pdbx_strand_id
1 'polypeptide(L)'
;MKNNSKQVLFGVLLVLAGIVFLIQQLFHLPVGGLFVSLFFAAGGVVFLYVVFRNHENWWAFIPGFTLLGLGALIASGDLFPEFSNQFGASLFLGSIALSFIAILLVKSSNWWAVIPAGALATLALIAGIQNGDGLLQGGLFFLGIGATFAAVGLLPVGQKEKWPWIPAAICFVLGTLIMIGSGALVNSVFGWIWAVAFLSVGIYLVVRSFLKKD
;
A
#
# COMPACT_ATOMS: atom_id res chain seq x y z
N MET A 1 -13.51 -41.25 5.07
CA MET A 1 -14.44 -40.48 5.92
C MET A 1 -13.78 -39.23 6.56
N LYS A 2 -12.99 -38.42 5.82
CA LYS A 2 -12.19 -37.30 6.39
C LYS A 2 -12.68 -35.90 5.98
N ASN A 3 -13.71 -35.79 5.12
CA ASN A 3 -14.23 -34.51 4.60
C ASN A 3 -15.43 -33.92 5.37
N ASN A 4 -16.16 -34.73 6.14
CA ASN A 4 -17.38 -34.27 6.82
C ASN A 4 -17.10 -33.31 7.99
N SER A 5 -15.94 -33.43 8.65
CA SER A 5 -15.60 -32.58 9.80
C SER A 5 -15.45 -31.10 9.43
N LYS A 6 -14.90 -30.79 8.25
CA LYS A 6 -14.80 -29.40 7.76
C LYS A 6 -16.18 -28.83 7.45
N GLN A 7 -17.04 -29.62 6.80
CA GLN A 7 -18.40 -29.20 6.43
C GLN A 7 -19.29 -28.99 7.66
N VAL A 8 -19.18 -29.85 8.67
CA VAL A 8 -19.89 -29.69 9.96
C VAL A 8 -19.39 -28.46 10.71
N LEU A 9 -18.08 -28.21 10.74
CA LEU A 9 -17.52 -26.99 11.34
C LEU A 9 -18.06 -25.72 10.65
N PHE A 10 -17.99 -25.67 9.32
CA PHE A 10 -18.52 -24.53 8.55
C PHE A 10 -20.04 -24.37 8.73
N GLY A 11 -20.79 -25.48 8.74
CA GLY A 11 -22.23 -25.47 8.97
C GLY A 11 -22.61 -24.96 10.35
N VAL A 12 -21.93 -25.41 11.40
CA VAL A 12 -22.14 -24.92 12.78
C VAL A 12 -21.79 -23.44 12.89
N LEU A 13 -20.70 -23.01 12.26
CA LEU A 13 -20.27 -21.60 12.29
C LEU A 13 -21.27 -20.70 11.54
N LEU A 14 -21.81 -21.17 10.42
CA LEU A 14 -22.90 -20.51 9.68
C LEU A 14 -24.19 -20.41 10.52
N VAL A 15 -24.56 -21.48 11.23
CA VAL A 15 -25.74 -21.49 12.11
C VAL A 15 -25.56 -20.50 13.25
N LEU A 16 -24.39 -20.50 13.92
CA LEU A 16 -24.09 -19.55 14.99
C LEU A 16 -24.10 -18.11 14.50
N ALA A 17 -23.50 -17.84 13.33
CA ALA A 17 -23.55 -16.52 12.71
C ALA A 17 -24.99 -16.10 12.44
N GLY A 18 -25.81 -16.98 11.82
CA GLY A 18 -27.22 -16.72 11.54
C GLY A 18 -28.05 -16.44 12.79
N ILE A 19 -27.82 -17.18 13.88
CA ILE A 19 -28.48 -16.94 15.18
C ILE A 19 -28.11 -15.56 15.73
N VAL A 20 -26.82 -15.20 15.68
CA VAL A 20 -26.36 -13.87 16.12
C VAL A 20 -27.02 -12.75 15.30
N PHE A 21 -27.08 -12.88 13.97
CA PHE A 21 -27.77 -11.92 13.09
C PHE A 21 -29.28 -11.84 13.37
N LEU A 22 -29.94 -12.97 13.64
CA LEU A 22 -31.38 -12.99 13.98
C LEU A 22 -31.65 -12.31 15.33
N ILE A 23 -30.82 -12.57 16.34
CA ILE A 23 -30.92 -11.92 17.66
C ILE A 23 -30.69 -10.41 17.53
N GLN A 24 -29.73 -9.97 16.72
CA GLN A 24 -29.52 -8.55 16.42
C GLN A 24 -30.79 -7.89 15.87
N GLN A 25 -31.41 -8.52 14.86
CA GLN A 25 -32.61 -7.99 14.22
C GLN A 25 -33.82 -8.00 15.17
N LEU A 26 -33.95 -9.02 16.02
CA LEU A 26 -35.08 -9.15 16.94
C LEU A 26 -35.02 -8.16 18.10
N PHE A 27 -33.82 -7.96 18.66
CA PHE A 27 -33.63 -7.18 19.89
C PHE A 27 -33.13 -5.76 19.66
N HIS A 28 -32.96 -5.33 18.40
CA HIS A 28 -32.33 -4.05 18.05
C HIS A 28 -31.00 -3.82 18.80
N LEU A 29 -30.30 -4.91 19.11
CA LEU A 29 -29.02 -4.83 19.81
C LEU A 29 -28.04 -4.15 18.86
N PRO A 30 -27.38 -3.06 19.26
CA PRO A 30 -26.35 -2.43 18.47
C PRO A 30 -25.09 -3.30 18.52
N VAL A 31 -25.15 -4.48 17.90
CA VAL A 31 -23.94 -5.13 17.40
C VAL A 31 -23.54 -4.36 16.14
N GLY A 32 -23.27 -3.07 16.32
CA GLY A 32 -22.91 -2.13 15.27
C GLY A 32 -21.52 -2.43 14.74
N GLY A 33 -21.09 -1.67 13.73
CA GLY A 33 -19.73 -1.76 13.22
C GLY A 33 -18.69 -1.65 14.33
N LEU A 34 -18.94 -0.88 15.39
CA LEU A 34 -18.10 -0.80 16.58
C LEU A 34 -17.85 -2.14 17.31
N PHE A 35 -18.86 -3.00 17.43
CA PHE A 35 -18.67 -4.32 18.04
C PHE A 35 -17.80 -5.19 17.14
N VAL A 36 -18.08 -5.19 15.83
CA VAL A 36 -17.28 -5.93 14.84
C VAL A 36 -15.83 -5.42 14.81
N SER A 37 -15.65 -4.10 14.86
CA SER A 37 -14.35 -3.44 14.99
C SER A 37 -13.59 -3.92 16.22
N LEU A 38 -14.27 -4.04 17.37
CA LEU A 38 -13.64 -4.52 18.60
C LEU A 38 -13.11 -5.95 18.45
N PHE A 39 -13.84 -6.83 17.77
CA PHE A 39 -13.37 -8.20 17.48
C PHE A 39 -12.14 -8.22 16.57
N PHE A 40 -12.14 -7.40 15.51
CA PHE A 40 -10.98 -7.26 14.64
C PHE A 40 -9.79 -6.66 15.37
N ALA A 41 -10.01 -5.63 16.19
CA ALA A 41 -8.98 -5.01 17.00
C ALA A 41 -8.38 -6.02 18.00
N ALA A 42 -9.23 -6.77 18.71
CA ALA A 42 -8.80 -7.82 19.63
C ALA A 42 -7.99 -8.91 18.91
N GLY A 43 -8.45 -9.38 17.75
CA GLY A 43 -7.70 -10.32 16.91
C GLY A 43 -6.33 -9.77 16.49
N GLY A 44 -6.28 -8.50 16.07
CA GLY A 44 -5.04 -7.82 15.71
C GLY A 44 -4.06 -7.73 16.88
N VAL A 45 -4.54 -7.36 18.08
CA VAL A 45 -3.74 -7.33 19.30
C VAL A 45 -3.19 -8.71 19.66
N VAL A 46 -3.97 -9.78 19.49
CA VAL A 46 -3.50 -11.16 19.75
C VAL A 46 -2.31 -11.51 18.84
N PHE A 47 -2.39 -11.21 17.54
CA PHE A 47 -1.26 -11.44 16.63
C PHE A 47 -0.04 -10.58 16.95
N LEU A 48 -0.25 -9.31 17.32
CA LEU A 48 0.86 -8.46 17.77
C LEU A 48 1.51 -9.00 19.05
N TYR A 49 0.71 -9.50 19.99
CA TYR A 49 1.21 -10.14 21.20
C TYR A 49 2.07 -11.39 20.89
N VAL A 50 1.69 -12.20 19.89
CA VAL A 50 2.47 -13.36 19.45
C VAL A 50 3.87 -12.97 18.99
N VAL A 51 4.00 -11.89 18.21
CA VAL A 51 5.32 -11.43 17.74
C VAL A 51 6.12 -10.70 18.81
N PHE A 52 5.47 -9.98 19.72
CA PHE A 52 6.15 -9.39 20.89
C PHE A 52 6.67 -10.44 21.87
N ARG A 53 6.01 -11.61 21.96
CA ARG A 53 6.49 -12.73 22.77
C ARG A 53 7.66 -13.46 22.15
N ASN A 54 7.66 -13.59 20.83
CA ASN A 54 8.76 -14.19 20.10
C ASN A 54 8.92 -13.51 18.73
N HIS A 55 9.99 -12.73 18.59
CA HIS A 55 10.31 -11.99 17.37
C HIS A 55 10.59 -12.89 16.15
N GLU A 56 10.81 -14.19 16.35
CA GLU A 56 10.87 -15.15 15.24
C GLU A 56 9.53 -15.29 14.51
N ASN A 57 8.42 -14.99 15.17
CA ASN A 57 7.07 -14.97 14.57
C ASN A 57 6.77 -13.65 13.85
N TRP A 58 7.75 -13.08 13.14
CA TRP A 58 7.63 -11.81 12.40
C TRP A 58 6.43 -11.76 11.45
N TRP A 59 6.00 -12.92 10.92
CA TRP A 59 4.85 -13.03 10.02
C TRP A 59 3.57 -12.51 10.66
N ALA A 60 3.45 -12.55 11.99
CA ALA A 60 2.26 -12.13 12.72
C ALA A 60 2.04 -10.60 12.71
N PHE A 61 3.05 -9.79 12.31
CA PHE A 61 2.83 -8.37 12.06
C PHE A 61 1.81 -8.13 10.94
N ILE A 62 1.82 -8.94 9.88
CA ILE A 62 0.91 -8.77 8.73
C ILE A 62 -0.56 -8.91 9.16
N PRO A 63 -1.02 -10.06 9.71
CA PRO A 63 -2.40 -10.17 10.18
C PRO A 63 -2.67 -9.22 11.36
N GLY A 64 -1.70 -8.98 12.25
CA GLY A 64 -1.87 -8.08 13.39
C GLY A 64 -2.28 -6.66 12.97
N PHE A 65 -1.44 -6.01 12.17
CA PHE A 65 -1.71 -4.66 11.68
C PHE A 65 -2.87 -4.61 10.68
N THR A 66 -3.08 -5.64 9.85
CA THR A 66 -4.22 -5.67 8.92
C THR A 66 -5.55 -5.73 9.67
N LEU A 67 -5.64 -6.57 10.72
CA LEU A 67 -6.86 -6.68 11.54
C LEU A 67 -7.09 -5.41 12.37
N LEU A 68 -6.03 -4.82 12.93
CA LEU A 68 -6.12 -3.51 13.59
C LEU A 68 -6.58 -2.42 12.62
N GLY A 69 -6.03 -2.40 11.41
CA GLY A 69 -6.42 -1.48 10.35
C GLY A 69 -7.87 -1.63 9.93
N LEU A 70 -8.33 -2.87 9.79
CA LEU A 70 -9.72 -3.16 9.46
C LEU A 70 -10.66 -2.73 10.60
N GLY A 71 -10.30 -3.02 11.84
CA GLY A 71 -11.04 -2.56 13.02
C GLY A 71 -11.11 -1.03 13.06
N ALA A 72 -9.97 -0.35 12.90
CA ALA A 72 -9.90 1.10 12.85
C ALA A 72 -10.72 1.70 11.68
N LEU A 73 -10.70 1.08 10.50
CA LEU A 73 -11.53 1.48 9.36
C LEU A 73 -13.02 1.41 9.71
N ILE A 74 -13.48 0.26 10.23
CA ILE A 74 -14.88 0.05 10.61
C ILE A 74 -15.29 1.05 11.71
N ALA A 75 -14.48 1.20 12.76
CA ALA A 75 -14.75 2.17 13.82
C ALA A 75 -14.79 3.61 13.29
N SER A 76 -13.88 3.98 12.39
CA SER A 76 -13.88 5.31 11.78
C SER A 76 -15.11 5.53 10.91
N GLY A 77 -15.63 4.49 10.25
CA GLY A 77 -16.87 4.56 9.47
C GLY A 77 -18.09 4.90 10.32
N ASP A 78 -18.16 4.34 11.53
CA ASP A 78 -19.26 4.58 12.46
C ASP A 78 -19.09 5.89 13.25
N LEU A 79 -17.88 6.20 13.73
CA LEU A 79 -17.61 7.35 14.60
C LEU A 79 -17.36 8.65 13.84
N PHE A 80 -16.71 8.57 12.69
CA PHE A 80 -16.27 9.71 11.88
C PHE A 80 -16.53 9.46 10.38
N PRO A 81 -17.82 9.39 9.95
CA PRO A 81 -18.17 8.95 8.59
C PRO A 81 -17.51 9.79 7.48
N GLU A 82 -17.41 11.11 7.67
CA GLU A 82 -16.76 12.00 6.69
C GLU A 82 -15.26 11.69 6.55
N PHE A 83 -14.56 11.49 7.68
CA PHE A 83 -13.15 11.10 7.67
C PHE A 83 -12.96 9.73 7.02
N SER A 84 -13.79 8.75 7.35
CA SER A 84 -13.68 7.41 6.79
C SER A 84 -13.97 7.37 5.29
N ASN A 85 -14.93 8.16 4.82
CA ASN A 85 -15.23 8.25 3.38
C ASN A 85 -14.05 8.84 2.61
N GLN A 86 -13.32 9.77 3.23
CA GLN A 86 -12.20 10.46 2.61
C GLN A 86 -10.87 9.72 2.73
N PHE A 87 -10.58 9.15 3.90
CA PHE A 87 -9.26 8.62 4.26
C PHE A 87 -9.30 7.15 4.68
N GLY A 88 -10.45 6.49 4.66
CA GLY A 88 -10.57 5.09 5.08
C GLY A 88 -9.64 4.15 4.31
N ALA A 89 -9.55 4.32 2.98
CA ALA A 89 -8.61 3.57 2.16
C ALA A 89 -7.15 3.86 2.52
N SER A 90 -6.79 5.14 2.74
CA SER A 90 -5.45 5.54 3.20
C SER A 90 -5.11 4.93 4.57
N LEU A 91 -6.06 4.95 5.50
CA LEU A 91 -5.89 4.38 6.84
C LEU A 91 -5.65 2.88 6.75
N PHE A 92 -6.47 2.17 5.98
CA PHE A 92 -6.35 0.72 5.85
C PHE A 92 -5.06 0.31 5.15
N LEU A 93 -4.75 0.90 3.98
CA LEU A 93 -3.50 0.62 3.25
C LEU A 93 -2.27 1.03 4.06
N GLY A 94 -2.33 2.15 4.78
CA GLY A 94 -1.28 2.62 5.67
C GLY A 94 -1.01 1.65 6.82
N SER A 95 -2.05 1.05 7.39
CA SER A 95 -1.89 0.02 8.43
C SER A 95 -1.16 -1.22 7.91
N ILE A 96 -1.46 -1.67 6.68
CA ILE A 96 -0.78 -2.81 6.07
C ILE A 96 0.67 -2.41 5.73
N ALA A 97 0.92 -1.20 5.23
CA ALA A 97 2.27 -0.70 5.02
C ALA A 97 3.10 -0.71 6.31
N LEU A 98 2.50 -0.28 7.43
CA LEU A 98 3.12 -0.32 8.77
C LEU A 98 3.48 -1.75 9.18
N SER A 99 2.69 -2.75 8.77
CA SER A 99 3.02 -4.16 9.05
C SER A 99 4.37 -4.58 8.47
N PHE A 100 4.66 -4.18 7.23
CA PHE A 100 5.90 -4.50 6.54
C PHE A 100 7.08 -3.65 7.03
N ILE A 101 6.81 -2.39 7.41
CA ILE A 101 7.80 -1.55 8.09
C ILE A 101 8.20 -2.19 9.43
N ALA A 102 7.23 -2.67 10.22
CA ALA A 102 7.50 -3.34 11.49
C ALA A 102 8.33 -4.62 11.29
N ILE A 103 8.06 -5.41 10.24
CA ILE A 103 8.88 -6.57 9.88
C ILE A 103 10.32 -6.16 9.60
N LEU A 104 10.54 -5.10 8.83
CA LEU A 104 11.87 -4.62 8.48
C LEU A 104 12.66 -4.14 9.71
N LEU A 105 11.98 -3.48 10.66
CA LEU A 105 12.58 -3.00 11.91
C LEU A 105 12.95 -4.14 12.85
N VAL A 106 12.12 -5.17 12.97
CA VAL A 106 12.37 -6.30 13.87
C VAL A 106 13.35 -7.31 13.27
N LYS A 107 13.23 -7.59 11.97
CA LYS A 107 14.05 -8.59 11.29
C LYS A 107 14.58 -8.02 9.99
N SER A 108 15.65 -7.22 10.10
CA SER A 108 16.30 -6.52 8.97
C SER A 108 16.83 -7.47 7.88
N SER A 109 16.99 -8.77 8.19
CA SER A 109 17.27 -9.80 7.19
C SER A 109 16.14 -9.95 6.16
N ASN A 110 14.91 -9.57 6.50
CA ASN A 110 13.74 -9.60 5.63
C ASN A 110 13.63 -8.33 4.78
N TRP A 111 14.70 -8.00 4.06
CA TRP A 111 14.80 -6.81 3.19
C TRP A 111 13.67 -6.71 2.15
N TRP A 112 13.10 -7.85 1.75
CA TRP A 112 12.01 -7.93 0.79
C TRP A 112 10.77 -7.14 1.25
N ALA A 113 10.59 -6.93 2.55
CA ALA A 113 9.46 -6.21 3.14
C ALA A 113 9.41 -4.72 2.73
N VAL A 114 10.52 -4.13 2.29
CA VAL A 114 10.60 -2.74 1.84
C VAL A 114 9.71 -2.51 0.61
N ILE A 115 9.65 -3.48 -0.30
CA ILE A 115 8.88 -3.39 -1.54
C ILE A 115 7.38 -3.27 -1.26
N PRO A 116 6.73 -4.22 -0.55
CA PRO A 116 5.32 -4.09 -0.21
C PRO A 116 5.06 -2.91 0.75
N ALA A 117 5.97 -2.61 1.68
CA ALA A 117 5.85 -1.42 2.54
C ALA A 117 5.75 -0.13 1.72
N GLY A 118 6.71 0.11 0.82
CA GLY A 118 6.74 1.32 0.01
C GLY A 118 5.61 1.40 -1.01
N ALA A 119 5.25 0.28 -1.64
CA ALA A 119 4.10 0.22 -2.55
C ALA A 119 2.78 0.54 -1.84
N LEU A 120 2.52 -0.06 -0.68
CA LEU A 120 1.31 0.20 0.09
C LEU A 120 1.30 1.59 0.72
N ALA A 121 2.45 2.10 1.16
CA ALA A 121 2.57 3.48 1.65
C ALA A 121 2.28 4.50 0.54
N THR A 122 2.76 4.24 -0.68
CA THR A 122 2.47 5.06 -1.85
C THR A 122 0.97 5.03 -2.17
N LEU A 123 0.37 3.84 -2.19
CA LEU A 123 -1.07 3.69 -2.42
C LEU A 123 -1.91 4.35 -1.32
N ALA A 124 -1.48 4.26 -0.06
CA ALA A 124 -2.14 4.93 1.05
C ALA A 124 -2.13 6.45 0.86
N LEU A 125 -0.97 7.02 0.51
CA LEU A 125 -0.84 8.45 0.26
C LEU A 125 -1.74 8.90 -0.89
N ILE A 126 -1.73 8.17 -2.01
CA ILE A 126 -2.55 8.50 -3.18
C ILE A 126 -4.05 8.37 -2.88
N ALA A 127 -4.44 7.34 -2.12
CA ALA A 127 -5.82 7.13 -1.72
C ALA A 127 -6.38 8.25 -0.83
N GLY A 128 -5.52 9.03 -0.16
CA GLY A 128 -5.93 10.22 0.59
C GLY A 128 -6.12 11.48 -0.26
N ILE A 129 -5.80 11.45 -1.56
CA ILE A 129 -5.91 12.61 -2.46
C ILE A 129 -7.29 12.63 -3.11
N GLN A 130 -8.16 13.53 -2.65
CA GLN A 130 -9.58 13.56 -3.06
C GLN A 130 -9.85 14.19 -4.43
N ASN A 131 -8.95 15.04 -4.93
CA ASN A 131 -9.13 15.79 -6.19
C ASN A 131 -7.93 15.61 -7.14
N GLY A 132 -7.26 14.46 -7.06
CA GLY A 132 -6.13 14.18 -7.92
C GLY A 132 -6.60 13.72 -9.29
N ASP A 133 -6.19 14.41 -10.35
CA ASP A 133 -6.34 13.88 -11.71
C ASP A 133 -5.73 12.48 -11.77
N GLY A 134 -6.40 11.54 -12.44
CA GLY A 134 -5.92 10.16 -12.54
C GLY A 134 -4.50 10.05 -13.11
N LEU A 135 -4.12 11.00 -13.98
CA LEU A 135 -2.76 11.10 -14.51
C LEU A 135 -1.76 11.56 -13.45
N LEU A 136 -2.12 12.54 -12.61
CA LEU A 136 -1.29 12.97 -11.48
C LEU A 136 -1.09 11.83 -10.47
N GLN A 137 -2.16 11.12 -10.12
CA GLN A 137 -2.08 9.96 -9.22
C GLN A 137 -1.21 8.83 -9.80
N GLY A 138 -1.34 8.56 -11.11
CA GLY A 138 -0.46 7.62 -11.81
C GLY A 138 1.01 8.03 -11.75
N GLY A 139 1.30 9.33 -11.93
CA GLY A 139 2.65 9.87 -11.80
C GLY A 139 3.21 9.69 -10.40
N LEU A 140 2.44 10.04 -9.36
CA LEU A 140 2.80 9.82 -7.95
C LEU A 140 3.04 8.34 -7.65
N PHE A 141 2.23 7.45 -8.22
CA PHE A 141 2.38 6.00 -8.03
C PHE A 141 3.74 5.52 -8.54
N PHE A 142 4.09 5.84 -9.79
CA PHE A 142 5.38 5.44 -10.36
C PHE A 142 6.56 6.09 -9.64
N LEU A 143 6.45 7.36 -9.22
CA LEU A 143 7.48 8.01 -8.41
C LEU A 143 7.67 7.31 -7.05
N GLY A 144 6.57 6.95 -6.37
CA GLY A 144 6.63 6.25 -5.09
C GLY A 144 7.19 4.83 -5.19
N ILE A 145 6.83 4.09 -6.25
CA ILE A 145 7.45 2.80 -6.55
C ILE A 145 8.94 2.96 -6.90
N GLY A 146 9.30 3.99 -7.67
CA GLY A 146 10.70 4.32 -7.96
C GLY A 146 11.51 4.59 -6.69
N ALA A 147 10.95 5.38 -5.76
CA ALA A 147 11.54 5.65 -4.45
C ALA A 147 11.67 4.37 -3.60
N THR A 148 10.69 3.47 -3.69
CA THR A 148 10.72 2.18 -3.00
C THR A 148 11.89 1.31 -3.49
N PHE A 149 12.07 1.17 -4.81
CA PHE A 149 13.19 0.42 -5.36
C PHE A 149 14.54 1.10 -5.11
N ALA A 150 14.59 2.43 -5.13
CA ALA A 150 15.78 3.17 -4.73
C ALA A 150 16.15 2.90 -3.26
N ALA A 151 15.17 2.86 -2.35
CA ALA A 151 15.39 2.48 -0.96
C ALA A 151 15.95 1.06 -0.83
N VAL A 152 15.45 0.09 -1.62
CA VAL A 152 16.04 -1.27 -1.69
C VAL A 152 17.49 -1.22 -2.19
N GLY A 153 17.78 -0.40 -3.20
CA GLY A 153 19.12 -0.19 -3.73
C GLY A 153 20.13 0.36 -2.71
N LEU A 154 19.66 1.12 -1.71
CA LEU A 154 20.49 1.66 -0.63
C LEU A 154 20.73 0.67 0.52
N LEU A 155 19.92 -0.39 0.64
CA LEU A 155 20.10 -1.43 1.64
C LEU A 155 21.33 -2.32 1.34
N PRO A 156 21.87 -3.05 2.33
CA PRO A 156 23.05 -3.91 2.15
C PRO A 156 22.90 -4.95 1.02
N VAL A 157 21.67 -5.35 0.70
CA VAL A 157 21.36 -6.24 -0.43
C VAL A 157 21.54 -5.52 -1.77
N GLY A 158 21.11 -4.25 -1.87
CA GLY A 158 21.31 -3.41 -3.06
C GLY A 158 22.76 -3.02 -3.31
N GLN A 159 23.61 -3.06 -2.28
CA GLN A 159 25.06 -2.90 -2.45
C GLN A 159 25.73 -4.10 -3.12
N LYS A 160 25.21 -5.31 -2.90
CA LYS A 160 25.71 -6.54 -3.53
C LYS A 160 25.12 -6.72 -4.93
N GLU A 161 23.83 -6.47 -5.06
CA GLU A 161 23.08 -6.71 -6.29
C GLU A 161 22.45 -5.40 -6.79
N LYS A 162 22.91 -4.90 -7.93
CA LYS A 162 22.48 -3.60 -8.48
C LYS A 162 21.12 -3.64 -9.18
N TRP A 163 20.43 -4.78 -9.17
CA TRP A 163 19.14 -4.94 -9.84
C TRP A 163 18.08 -3.91 -9.45
N PRO A 164 17.96 -3.40 -8.19
CA PRO A 164 16.89 -2.46 -7.83
C PRO A 164 17.02 -1.10 -8.51
N TRP A 165 18.22 -0.71 -8.95
CA TRP A 165 18.45 0.57 -9.59
C TRP A 165 17.81 0.67 -10.97
N ILE A 166 17.68 -0.45 -11.68
CA ILE A 166 17.04 -0.51 -13.01
C ILE A 166 15.53 -0.18 -12.91
N PRO A 167 14.70 -0.89 -12.12
CA PRO A 167 13.30 -0.54 -11.97
C PRO A 167 13.11 0.81 -11.29
N ALA A 168 13.99 1.21 -10.35
CA ALA A 168 13.95 2.55 -9.76
C ALA A 168 14.07 3.65 -10.83
N ALA A 169 15.09 3.54 -11.69
CA ALA A 169 15.32 4.51 -12.76
C ALA A 169 14.15 4.54 -13.76
N ILE A 170 13.67 3.37 -14.20
CA ILE A 170 12.53 3.29 -15.13
C ILE A 170 11.28 3.92 -14.51
N CYS A 171 10.96 3.58 -13.26
CA CYS A 171 9.78 4.12 -12.57
C CYS A 171 9.90 5.62 -12.34
N PHE A 172 11.08 6.14 -12.01
CA PHE A 172 11.28 7.59 -11.87
C PHE A 172 11.12 8.32 -13.20
N VAL A 173 11.66 7.78 -14.29
CA VAL A 173 11.48 8.36 -15.63
C VAL A 173 10.00 8.35 -16.00
N LEU A 174 9.31 7.22 -15.89
CA LEU A 174 7.89 7.11 -16.20
C LEU A 174 7.04 8.02 -15.30
N GLY A 175 7.28 8.03 -13.99
CA GLY A 175 6.56 8.88 -13.05
C GLY A 175 6.73 10.37 -13.37
N THR A 176 7.94 10.78 -13.74
CA THR A 176 8.21 12.17 -14.13
C THR A 176 7.56 12.53 -15.46
N LEU A 177 7.61 11.63 -16.46
CA LEU A 177 6.92 11.80 -17.75
C LEU A 177 5.41 11.98 -17.56
N ILE A 178 4.80 11.13 -16.74
CA ILE A 178 3.37 11.17 -16.44
C ILE A 178 3.01 12.47 -15.71
N MET A 179 3.85 12.91 -14.78
CA MET A 179 3.68 14.18 -14.05
C MET A 179 3.81 15.42 -14.94
N ILE A 180 4.59 15.34 -16.02
CA ILE A 180 4.61 16.40 -17.04
C ILE A 180 3.31 16.35 -17.84
N GLY A 181 2.86 15.15 -18.24
CA GLY A 181 1.61 14.94 -18.96
C GLY A 181 0.37 15.41 -18.19
N SER A 182 0.39 15.36 -16.86
CA SER A 182 -0.69 15.87 -16.00
C SER A 182 -0.74 17.40 -15.91
N GLY A 183 0.23 18.11 -16.47
CA GLY A 183 0.32 19.57 -16.38
C GLY A 183 0.91 20.08 -15.05
N ALA A 184 1.11 19.22 -14.06
CA ALA A 184 1.55 19.61 -12.72
C ALA A 184 2.95 20.27 -12.72
N LEU A 185 3.84 19.84 -13.61
CA LEU A 185 5.22 20.37 -13.69
C LEU A 185 5.40 21.52 -14.68
N VAL A 186 4.37 21.92 -15.44
CA VAL A 186 4.50 22.89 -16.55
C VAL A 186 5.07 24.23 -16.08
N ASN A 187 4.71 24.67 -14.87
CA ASN A 187 5.20 25.93 -14.28
C ASN A 187 6.39 25.74 -13.32
N SER A 188 6.94 24.53 -13.22
CA SER A 188 8.01 24.20 -12.27
C SER A 188 9.39 24.18 -12.95
N VAL A 189 10.45 24.41 -12.18
CA VAL A 189 11.85 24.31 -12.65
C VAL A 189 12.14 22.95 -13.30
N PHE A 190 11.56 21.87 -12.75
CA PHE A 190 11.67 20.53 -13.32
C PHE A 190 11.03 20.40 -14.71
N GLY A 191 9.94 21.12 -14.99
CA GLY A 191 9.32 21.17 -16.31
C GLY A 191 10.28 21.76 -17.36
N TRP A 192 10.98 22.83 -16.99
CA TRP A 192 12.00 23.44 -17.85
C TRP A 192 13.17 22.51 -18.14
N ILE A 193 13.70 21.80 -17.14
CA ILE A 193 14.81 20.84 -17.31
C ILE A 193 14.42 19.78 -18.35
N TRP A 194 13.23 19.20 -18.24
CA TRP A 194 12.75 18.21 -19.19
C TRP A 194 12.44 18.79 -20.56
N ALA A 195 11.86 19.98 -20.66
CA ALA A 195 11.63 20.65 -21.95
C ALA A 195 12.95 20.83 -22.71
N VAL A 196 14.00 21.30 -22.02
CA VAL A 196 15.35 21.42 -22.60
C VAL A 196 15.91 20.05 -22.97
N ALA A 197 15.73 19.03 -22.13
CA ALA A 197 16.18 17.68 -22.43
C ALA A 197 15.51 17.10 -23.69
N PHE A 198 14.17 17.20 -23.80
CA PHE A 198 13.43 16.76 -24.99
C PHE A 198 13.84 17.52 -26.24
N LEU A 199 14.01 18.84 -26.14
CA LEU A 199 14.46 19.68 -27.24
C LEU A 199 15.86 19.25 -27.70
N SER A 200 16.78 19.05 -26.76
CA SER A 200 18.17 18.67 -27.04
C SER A 200 18.25 17.30 -27.71
N VAL A 201 17.53 16.31 -27.17
CA VAL A 201 17.47 14.96 -27.73
C VAL A 201 16.80 14.97 -29.11
N GLY A 202 15.73 15.74 -29.30
CA GLY A 202 15.07 15.92 -30.59
C GLY A 202 16.01 16.50 -31.63
N ILE A 203 16.70 17.60 -31.31
CA ILE A 203 17.71 18.22 -32.20
C ILE A 203 18.81 17.21 -32.53
N TYR A 204 19.33 16.48 -31.53
CA TYR A 204 20.37 15.48 -31.75
C TYR A 204 19.92 14.37 -32.71
N LEU A 205 18.71 13.83 -32.54
CA LEU A 205 18.17 12.78 -33.42
C LEU A 205 17.96 13.29 -34.85
N VAL A 206 17.47 14.52 -35.01
CA VAL A 206 17.28 15.16 -36.33
C VAL A 206 18.63 15.36 -37.02
N VAL A 207 19.60 15.97 -36.33
CA VAL A 207 20.96 16.20 -36.84
C VAL A 207 21.63 14.87 -37.20
N ARG A 208 21.52 13.86 -36.34
CA ARG A 208 22.03 12.50 -36.62
C ARG A 208 21.36 11.87 -37.83
N SER A 209 20.05 12.05 -38.02
CA SER A 209 19.32 11.52 -39.17
C SER A 209 19.77 12.13 -40.49
N PHE A 210 20.18 13.40 -40.50
CA PHE A 210 20.72 14.06 -41.68
C PHE A 210 22.21 13.75 -41.92
N LEU A 211 22.98 13.51 -40.85
CA LEU A 211 24.39 13.11 -40.93
C LEU A 211 24.59 11.64 -41.31
N LYS A 212 23.60 10.77 -41.06
CA LYS A 212 23.62 9.38 -41.51
C LYS A 212 23.09 9.30 -42.94
N LYS A 213 23.81 9.93 -43.86
CA LYS A 213 23.72 9.67 -45.29
C LYS A 213 24.90 8.72 -45.58
N ASP A 214 24.56 7.54 -46.08
CA ASP A 214 25.37 6.32 -46.31
C ASP A 214 25.12 5.19 -45.29
#